data_AF-A0A977K9X0-F1
#
_entry.id   AF-A0A977K9X0-F1
#
_cell.length_a   1.000
_cell.length_b   1.000
_cell.length_c   1.000
_cell.angle_alpha   90.00
_cell.angle_beta   90.00
_cell.angle_gamma   90.00
#
_symmetry.space_group_name_H-M   'P 1'
#
loop_
_entity.id
_entity.type
_entity.pdbx_description
1 polymer ?
#
loop_
_entity_poly.entity_id
_entity_poly.type
_entity_poly.pdbx_seq_one_letter_code
_entity_poly.pdbx_strand_id
1 'polypeptide(L)'
;MESIKVSRRAKRRLEEMQARLTLETGRKVKLVELIDAIVDVASEDLEKLKVRLGLWRPLESAEEVLEELSFEGPEKSSEEVDEVLYS
;
A
#
# COMPACT_ATOMS: atom_id res chain seq x y z
N MET A 1 -4.76 -8.02 -12.48
CA MET A 1 -5.22 -6.92 -11.60
C MET A 1 -5.05 -7.39 -10.18
N GLU A 2 -4.11 -6.81 -9.45
CA GLU A 2 -4.00 -7.04 -8.02
C GLU A 2 -5.13 -6.28 -7.31
N SER A 3 -5.87 -6.96 -6.44
CA SER A 3 -6.98 -6.34 -5.71
C SER A 3 -6.53 -5.96 -4.31
N ILE A 4 -6.43 -4.66 -4.03
CA ILE A 4 -6.13 -4.16 -2.69
C ILE A 4 -7.43 -4.10 -1.88
N LYS A 5 -7.45 -4.72 -0.70
CA LYS A 5 -8.59 -4.66 0.22
C LYS A 5 -8.61 -3.30 0.90
N VAL A 6 -9.55 -2.45 0.48
CA VAL A 6 -9.77 -1.13 1.09
C VAL A 6 -10.85 -1.25 2.17
N SER A 7 -10.60 -0.67 3.35
CA SER A 7 -11.60 -0.64 4.43
C SER A 7 -12.86 0.14 4.01
N ARG A 8 -14.03 -0.21 4.56
CA ARG A 8 -15.29 0.53 4.28
C ARG A 8 -15.15 2.03 4.57
N ARG A 9 -14.41 2.39 5.62
CA ARG A 9 -14.13 3.78 6.00
C ARG A 9 -13.31 4.51 4.93
N ALA A 10 -12.27 3.86 4.39
CA ALA A 10 -11.43 4.44 3.35
C ALA A 10 -12.20 4.58 2.03
N LYS A 11 -12.99 3.56 1.65
CA LYS A 11 -13.87 3.63 0.47
C LYS A 11 -14.83 4.82 0.55
N ARG A 12 -15.51 5.00 1.69
CA ARG A 12 -16.44 6.13 1.88
C ARG A 12 -15.73 7.49 1.73
N ARG A 13 -14.52 7.64 2.28
CA ARG A 13 -13.74 8.88 2.14
C ARG A 13 -13.33 9.16 0.69
N LEU A 14 -12.96 8.12 -0.06
CA LEU A 14 -12.65 8.25 -1.49
C LEU A 14 -13.88 8.70 -2.30
N GLU A 15 -15.05 8.13 -2.02
CA GLU A 15 -16.31 8.54 -2.64
C GLU A 15 -16.68 10.00 -2.30
N GLU A 16 -16.50 10.41 -1.04
CA GLU A 16 -16.71 11.80 -0.61
C GLU A 16 -15.73 12.78 -1.31
N MET A 17 -14.46 12.40 -1.47
CA MET A 17 -13.48 13.19 -2.22
C MET A 17 -13.83 13.28 -3.71
N GLN A 18 -14.20 12.17 -4.33
CA GLN A 18 -14.64 12.13 -5.73
C GLN A 18 -15.84 13.06 -5.96
N ALA A 19 -16.82 13.04 -5.05
CA ALA A 19 -17.99 13.92 -5.13
C ALA A 19 -17.59 15.39 -5.04
N ARG A 20 -16.71 15.77 -4.10
CA ARG A 20 -16.20 17.14 -3.97
C ARG A 20 -15.45 17.61 -5.22
N LEU A 21 -14.52 16.80 -5.72
CA LEU A 21 -13.80 17.10 -6.95
C LEU A 21 -14.74 17.24 -8.14
N THR A 22 -15.79 16.41 -8.22
CA THR A 22 -16.80 16.51 -9.28
C THR A 22 -17.56 17.83 -9.19
N LEU A 23 -17.92 18.27 -7.97
CA LEU A 23 -18.60 19.56 -7.75
C LEU A 23 -17.70 20.76 -8.09
N GLU A 24 -16.43 20.71 -7.72
CA GLU A 24 -15.48 21.81 -7.92
C GLU A 24 -15.00 21.93 -9.37
N THR A 25 -14.77 20.80 -10.04
CA THR A 25 -14.18 20.76 -11.40
C THR A 25 -15.21 20.57 -12.51
N GLY A 26 -16.45 20.21 -12.16
CA GLY A 26 -17.49 19.83 -13.12
C GLY A 26 -17.21 18.53 -13.87
N ARG A 27 -16.16 17.77 -13.51
CA ARG A 27 -15.76 16.53 -14.17
C ARG A 27 -15.77 15.37 -13.18
N LYS A 28 -16.40 14.26 -13.59
CA LYS A 28 -16.37 13.02 -12.83
C LYS A 28 -15.02 12.33 -13.03
N VAL A 29 -14.21 12.32 -11.98
CA VAL A 29 -12.94 11.57 -11.91
C VAL A 29 -13.23 10.11 -11.59
N LYS A 30 -12.56 9.13 -12.20
CA LYS A 30 -12.74 7.71 -11.81
C LYS A 30 -12.04 7.44 -10.48
N LEU A 31 -12.54 6.46 -9.71
CA LEU A 31 -11.93 6.11 -8.42
C LEU A 31 -10.48 5.64 -8.58
N VAL A 32 -10.15 4.93 -9.66
CA VAL A 32 -8.77 4.48 -9.94
C VAL A 32 -7.84 5.68 -10.17
N GLU A 33 -8.24 6.61 -11.04
CA GLU A 33 -7.48 7.84 -11.34
C GLU A 33 -7.28 8.70 -10.08
N LEU A 34 -8.29 8.76 -9.20
CA LEU A 34 -8.18 9.45 -7.92
C LEU A 34 -7.20 8.77 -6.96
N ILE A 35 -7.19 7.43 -6.90
CA ILE A 35 -6.26 6.69 -6.06
C ILE A 35 -4.83 6.88 -6.56
N ASP A 36 -4.60 6.74 -7.87
CA ASP A 36 -3.28 6.93 -8.48
C ASP A 36 -2.74 8.32 -8.16
N ALA A 37 -3.54 9.38 -8.37
CA ALA A 37 -3.14 10.73 -8.04
C ALA A 37 -2.87 10.96 -6.54
N ILE A 38 -3.63 10.32 -5.64
CA ILE A 38 -3.38 10.39 -4.19
C ILE A 38 -2.05 9.73 -3.85
N VAL A 39 -1.73 8.59 -4.47
CA VAL A 39 -0.46 7.88 -4.27
C VAL A 39 0.69 8.75 -4.74
N ASP A 40 0.60 9.33 -5.95
CA ASP A 40 1.64 10.21 -6.49
C ASP A 40 1.92 11.39 -5.55
N VAL A 41 0.88 12.10 -5.11
CA VAL A 41 1.01 13.24 -4.16
C VAL A 41 1.59 12.78 -2.82
N ALA A 42 1.23 11.61 -2.32
CA ALA A 42 1.74 11.09 -1.06
C ALA A 42 3.21 10.63 -1.18
N SER A 43 3.63 10.16 -2.36
CA SER A 43 5.02 9.81 -2.67
C SER A 43 5.90 11.06 -2.80
N GLU A 44 5.37 12.17 -3.31
CA GLU A 44 6.07 13.45 -3.36
C GLU A 44 6.26 14.07 -1.97
N ASP A 45 5.30 13.92 -1.06
CA ASP A 45 5.37 14.38 0.34
C ASP A 45 5.54 13.20 1.30
N LEU A 46 6.62 12.43 1.09
CA LEU A 46 6.91 11.22 1.84
C LEU A 46 7.04 11.49 3.35
N GLU A 47 7.53 12.66 3.77
CA GLU A 47 7.66 13.00 5.19
C GLU A 47 6.30 13.14 5.88
N LYS A 48 5.35 13.83 5.27
CA LYS A 48 4.00 13.93 5.81
C LYS A 48 3.31 12.57 5.86
N LEU A 49 3.58 11.70 4.88
CA LEU A 49 3.08 10.33 4.88
C LEU A 49 3.65 9.51 6.06
N LYS A 50 4.98 9.57 6.29
CA LYS A 50 5.66 8.92 7.43
C LYS A 50 5.06 9.36 8.76
N VAL A 51 4.90 10.67 8.97
CA VAL A 51 4.27 11.24 10.17
C VAL A 51 2.84 10.71 10.34
N ARG A 52 2.06 10.65 9.25
CA ARG A 52 0.66 10.24 9.31
C ARG A 52 0.47 8.77 9.65
N LEU A 53 1.38 7.91 9.18
CA LEU A 53 1.40 6.48 9.47
C LEU A 53 2.03 6.17 10.84
N GLY A 54 2.70 7.14 11.47
CA GLY A 54 3.43 6.91 12.72
C GLY A 54 4.64 5.98 12.54
N LEU A 55 5.12 5.83 11.29
CA LEU A 55 6.19 4.90 10.92
C LEU A 55 7.57 5.55 10.96
N TRP A 56 7.70 6.77 11.48
CA TRP A 56 9.01 7.39 11.58
C TRP A 56 9.80 6.77 12.73
N ARG A 57 10.61 5.77 12.38
CA ARG A 57 11.74 5.28 13.15
C ARG A 57 12.92 5.17 12.18
N PRO A 58 14.02 5.92 12.36
CA PRO A 58 15.23 5.65 11.59
C PRO A 58 15.69 4.23 11.91
N LEU A 59 15.93 3.44 10.88
CA LEU A 59 16.68 2.19 11.01
C LEU A 59 18.16 2.59 10.98
N GLU A 60 18.89 2.29 12.05
CA GLU A 60 20.26 2.80 12.22
C GLU A 60 21.33 1.80 11.76
N SER A 61 20.92 0.59 11.38
CA SER A 61 21.81 -0.47 10.88
C SER A 61 21.25 -1.20 9.67
N ALA A 62 22.14 -1.79 8.86
CA ALA A 62 21.77 -2.62 7.73
C ALA A 62 21.07 -3.92 8.16
N GLU A 63 21.43 -4.43 9.35
CA GLU A 63 20.81 -5.58 9.99
C GLU A 63 19.33 -5.32 10.33
N GLU A 64 19.02 -4.16 10.90
CA GLU A 64 17.63 -3.75 11.21
C GLU A 64 16.77 -3.60 9.93
N VAL A 65 17.38 -3.13 8.83
CA VAL A 65 16.73 -3.03 7.52
C VAL A 65 16.42 -4.41 6.95
N LEU A 66 17.36 -5.36 7.06
CA LEU A 66 17.16 -6.71 6.57
C LEU A 66 16.09 -7.45 7.38
N GLU A 67 16.05 -7.30 8.70
CA GLU A 67 15.01 -7.90 9.55
C GLU A 67 13.60 -7.42 9.18
N GLU A 68 13.40 -6.11 9.01
CA GLU A 68 12.06 -5.59 8.66
C GLU A 68 11.63 -5.87 7.22
N LEU A 69 12.58 -6.03 6.30
CA LEU A 69 12.29 -6.43 4.92
C LEU A 69 12.18 -7.95 4.74
N SER A 70 12.60 -8.73 5.73
CA SER A 70 12.56 -10.19 5.67
C SER A 70 11.14 -10.67 5.81
N PHE A 71 10.53 -10.95 4.66
CA PHE A 71 9.30 -11.71 4.59
C PHE A 71 9.58 -13.16 5.01
N GLU A 72 9.18 -13.53 6.23
CA GLU A 72 9.04 -14.94 6.63
C GLU A 72 7.87 -15.55 5.84
N GLY A 73 8.17 -15.99 4.61
CA GLY A 73 7.33 -16.97 3.93
C GLY A 73 7.24 -18.23 4.80
N PRO A 74 6.18 -19.05 4.64
CA PRO A 74 6.04 -20.26 5.43
C PRO A 74 7.33 -21.09 5.35
N GLU A 75 7.86 -21.50 6.50
CA GLU A 75 8.94 -22.48 6.59
C GLU A 75 8.46 -23.79 5.97
N LYS A 76 8.52 -23.87 4.64
CA LYS A 76 8.38 -25.15 3.97
C LYS A 76 9.61 -25.95 4.35
N SER A 77 9.43 -26.99 5.15
CA SER A 77 10.45 -28.01 5.31
C SER A 77 10.87 -28.46 3.91
N SER A 78 12.16 -28.76 3.73
CA SER A 78 12.71 -29.20 2.43
C SER A 78 11.93 -30.35 1.79
N GLU A 79 11.17 -31.10 2.59
CA GLU A 79 10.30 -32.21 2.16
C GLU A 79 9.11 -31.75 1.30
N GLU A 80 8.56 -30.55 1.50
CA GLU A 80 7.41 -30.04 0.72
C GLU A 80 7.80 -29.54 -0.69
N VAL A 81 9.08 -29.27 -0.94
CA VAL A 81 9.58 -28.80 -2.24
C VAL A 81 9.77 -29.97 -3.20
N ASP A 82 10.19 -31.12 -2.69
CA ASP A 82 10.46 -32.33 -3.47
C ASP A 82 9.17 -32.92 -4.09
N GLU A 83 8.05 -32.84 -3.39
CA GLU A 83 6.76 -33.37 -3.85
C GLU A 83 6.20 -32.63 -5.08
N VAL A 84 6.54 -31.35 -5.22
CA VAL A 84 6.05 -30.50 -6.33
C VAL A 84 6.96 -30.55 -7.56
N LEU A 85 8.27 -30.76 -7.38
CA LEU A 85 9.24 -30.73 -8.48
C LEU A 85 9.51 -32.10 -9.12
N TYR A 86 9.24 -33.18 -8.39
CA TYR A 86 9.51 -34.55 -8.85
C TYR A 86 8.25 -35.44 -8.92
N SER A 87 7.06 -34.84 -9.02
CA SER A 87 5.82 -35.54 -9.42
C SER A 87 5.62 -35.60 -10.94
#